data_AF-A0AAV2NG81-F1
#
_entry.id   AF-A0AAV2NG81-F1
#
_cell.length_a   1.000
_cell.length_b   1.000
_cell.length_c   1.000
_cell.angle_alpha   90.00
_cell.angle_beta   90.00
_cell.angle_gamma   90.00
#
_symmetry.space_group_name_H-M   'P 1'
#
loop_
_entity.id
_entity.type
_entity.pdbx_description
1 polymer ?
#
loop_
_entity_poly.entity_id
_entity_poly.type
_entity_poly.pdbx_seq_one_letter_code
_entity_poly.pdbx_strand_id
1 'polypeptide(L)'
;MPVDQIQYSEKYSDDKYEYRHVILPIDIARHVPKTHLMTETEWRNLGVQQSPGWVHYMMHGPEPHVLLFRRLRTDLLTSRCTISQREQTVVRCN
;
A
#
# COMPACT_ATOMS: atom_id res chain seq x y z
N MET A 1 16.33 -10.93 14.91
CA MET A 1 15.77 -11.44 13.63
C MET A 1 15.87 -10.30 12.63
N PRO A 2 16.60 -10.42 11.51
CA PRO A 2 16.66 -9.34 10.53
C PRO A 2 15.28 -9.20 9.85
N VAL A 3 14.68 -8.02 9.95
CA VAL A 3 13.41 -7.63 9.31
C VAL A 3 13.58 -7.48 7.77
N ASP A 4 14.82 -7.58 7.29
CA ASP A 4 15.28 -7.34 5.92
C ASP A 4 14.83 -8.35 4.85
N GLN A 5 14.03 -9.37 5.20
CA GLN A 5 13.62 -10.40 4.24
C GLN A 5 12.20 -10.24 3.68
N ILE A 6 11.48 -9.17 4.05
CA ILE A 6 10.16 -8.90 3.47
C ILE A 6 10.34 -8.44 2.02
N GLN A 7 9.78 -9.19 1.08
CA GLN A 7 9.86 -8.85 -0.35
C GLN A 7 8.59 -8.12 -0.80
N TYR A 8 8.78 -7.02 -1.52
CA TYR A 8 7.70 -6.21 -2.07
C TYR A 8 7.69 -6.35 -3.58
N SER A 9 6.54 -6.69 -4.14
CA SER A 9 6.38 -6.73 -5.60
C SER A 9 6.24 -5.34 -6.22
N GLU A 10 6.41 -5.31 -7.55
CA GLU A 10 6.04 -4.16 -8.34
C GLU A 10 4.54 -3.85 -8.24
N LYS A 11 4.18 -2.58 -8.41
CA LYS A 11 2.80 -2.13 -8.39
C LYS A 11 2.18 -2.39 -9.75
N TYR A 12 0.96 -2.91 -9.75
CA TYR A 12 0.13 -3.03 -10.95
C TYR A 12 -1.22 -2.38 -10.69
N SER A 13 -1.86 -1.84 -11.72
CA SER A 13 -3.11 -1.07 -11.56
C SER A 13 -4.16 -1.50 -12.57
N ASP A 14 -5.42 -1.38 -12.15
CA ASP A 14 -6.59 -1.43 -13.04
C ASP A 14 -7.21 -0.03 -13.16
N ASP A 15 -8.45 0.05 -13.65
CA ASP A 15 -9.17 1.33 -13.83
C ASP A 15 -9.52 2.07 -12.52
N LYS A 16 -9.41 1.42 -11.35
CA LYS A 16 -9.89 1.99 -10.07
C LYS A 16 -8.86 1.88 -8.94
N TYR A 17 -8.09 0.81 -8.90
CA TYR A 17 -7.20 0.46 -7.81
C TYR A 17 -5.77 0.21 -8.31
N GLU A 18 -4.82 0.45 -7.42
CA GLU A 18 -3.45 -0.04 -7.52
C GLU A 18 -3.29 -1.21 -6.55
N TYR A 19 -2.56 -2.23 -6.97
CA TYR A 19 -2.35 -3.48 -6.28
C TYR A 19 -0.86 -3.75 -6.10
N ARG A 20 -0.55 -4.50 -5.05
CA ARG A 20 0.78 -5.02 -4.77
C ARG A 20 0.62 -6.22 -3.85
N HIS A 21 1.47 -7.22 -4.02
CA HIS A 21 1.64 -8.28 -3.03
C HIS A 21 2.94 -8.12 -2.24
N VAL A 22 2.91 -8.53 -0.97
CA VAL A 22 4.07 -8.58 -0.08
C VAL A 22 4.28 -10.02 0.33
N ILE A 23 5.51 -10.49 0.20
CA ILE A 23 5.90 -11.84 0.58
C ILE A 23 6.64 -11.76 1.90
N LEU A 24 6.06 -12.38 2.92
CA LEU A 24 6.64 -12.46 4.26
C LEU A 24 7.59 -13.64 4.37
N PRO A 25 8.69 -13.51 5.12
CA PRO A 25 9.49 -14.67 5.51
C PRO A 25 8.66 -15.62 6.38
N ILE A 26 9.01 -16.90 6.34
CA ILE A 26 8.23 -17.99 6.97
C ILE A 26 8.02 -17.74 8.47
N ASP A 27 9.01 -17.20 9.17
CA ASP A 27 8.93 -16.92 10.61
C ASP A 27 7.84 -15.90 10.96
N ILE A 28 7.66 -14.88 10.11
CA ILE A 28 6.63 -13.84 10.29
C ILE A 28 5.27 -14.36 9.79
N ALA A 29 5.25 -15.10 8.68
CA ALA A 29 4.02 -15.64 8.09
C ALA A 29 3.21 -16.51 9.07
N ARG A 30 3.87 -17.16 10.04
CA ARG A 30 3.20 -17.94 11.10
C ARG A 30 2.33 -17.10 12.03
N HIS A 31 2.57 -15.80 12.12
CA HIS A 31 1.82 -14.86 12.94
C HIS A 31 0.64 -14.23 12.19
N VAL A 32 0.49 -14.51 10.88
CA VAL A 32 -0.63 -13.99 10.08
C VAL A 32 -1.93 -14.70 10.49
N PRO A 33 -2.98 -13.95 10.86
CA PRO A 33 -4.26 -14.54 11.19
C PRO A 33 -4.92 -15.15 9.95
N LYS A 34 -5.46 -16.36 10.10
CA LYS A 34 -6.21 -17.06 9.03
C LYS A 34 -7.72 -16.81 9.09
N THR A 35 -8.19 -16.14 10.14
CA THR A 35 -9.62 -15.97 10.43
C THR A 35 -10.20 -14.68 9.86
N HIS A 36 -9.37 -13.67 9.63
CA HIS A 36 -9.81 -12.33 9.23
C HIS A 36 -8.74 -11.58 8.44
N LEU A 37 -9.18 -10.54 7.73
CA LEU A 37 -8.29 -9.59 7.04
C LEU A 37 -7.66 -8.64 8.05
N MET A 38 -6.34 -8.46 7.96
CA MET A 38 -5.60 -7.54 8.81
C MET A 38 -5.91 -6.06 8.52
N THR A 39 -6.03 -5.29 9.59
CA THR A 39 -6.07 -3.82 9.58
C THR A 39 -4.68 -3.21 9.34
N GLU A 40 -4.63 -1.91 9.04
CA GLU A 40 -3.37 -1.18 8.86
C GLU A 40 -2.40 -1.36 10.02
N THR A 41 -2.89 -1.24 11.24
CA THR A 41 -2.08 -1.42 12.44
C THR A 41 -1.52 -2.84 12.55
N GLU A 42 -2.33 -3.86 12.24
CA GLU A 42 -1.91 -5.26 12.39
C GLU A 42 -0.80 -5.65 11.42
N TRP A 43 -0.91 -5.32 10.13
CA TRP A 43 0.16 -5.66 9.20
C TRP A 43 1.41 -4.78 9.41
N ARG A 44 1.27 -3.54 9.91
CA ARG A 44 2.42 -2.72 10.32
C ARG A 44 3.15 -3.34 11.51
N ASN A 45 2.42 -3.91 12.47
CA ASN A 45 3.00 -4.60 13.62
C ASN A 45 3.76 -5.87 13.24
N LEU A 46 3.41 -6.52 12.11
CA LEU A 46 4.19 -7.63 11.53
C LEU A 46 5.49 -7.16 10.87
N GLY A 47 5.72 -5.86 10.77
CA GLY A 47 6.92 -5.26 10.15
C GLY A 47 6.74 -4.90 8.68
N VAL A 48 5.55 -5.05 8.10
CA VAL A 48 5.28 -4.58 6.72
C VAL A 48 5.26 -3.06 6.70
N GLN A 49 6.07 -2.46 5.83
CA GLN A 49 6.19 -1.02 5.70
C GLN A 49 5.76 -0.57 4.30
N GLN A 50 4.67 0.21 4.23
CA GLN A 50 4.17 0.78 3.00
C GLN A 50 3.66 2.21 3.23
N SER A 51 3.47 2.95 2.13
CA SER A 51 2.80 4.26 2.15
C SER A 51 1.38 4.15 2.74
N PRO A 52 0.76 5.24 3.21
CA PRO A 52 -0.62 5.20 3.68
C PRO A 52 -1.63 4.76 2.61
N GLY A 53 -2.77 4.21 3.03
CA GLY A 53 -3.92 3.92 2.16
C GLY A 53 -3.94 2.53 1.51
N TRP A 54 -2.98 1.66 1.82
CA TRP A 54 -3.02 0.26 1.42
C TRP A 54 -3.94 -0.56 2.32
N VAL A 55 -4.82 -1.34 1.70
CA VAL A 55 -5.79 -2.20 2.38
C VAL A 55 -5.53 -3.65 2.00
N HIS A 56 -5.36 -4.51 3.00
CA HIS A 56 -5.29 -5.95 2.82
C HIS A 56 -6.69 -6.47 2.49
N TYR A 57 -6.93 -6.87 1.24
CA TYR A 57 -8.29 -7.08 0.73
C TYR A 57 -8.67 -8.53 0.54
N MET A 58 -7.70 -9.44 0.50
CA MET A 58 -7.95 -10.85 0.26
C MET A 58 -6.91 -11.70 0.98
N MET A 59 -7.36 -12.77 1.65
CA MET A 59 -6.49 -13.80 2.20
C MET A 59 -6.22 -14.85 1.12
N HIS A 60 -4.96 -15.21 0.94
CA HIS A 60 -4.58 -16.28 0.03
C HIS A 60 -4.40 -17.58 0.81
N GLY A 61 -5.33 -18.53 0.63
CA GLY A 61 -5.40 -19.77 1.41
C GLY A 61 -4.20 -20.73 1.22
N PRO A 62 -3.78 -21.02 -0.02
CA PRO A 62 -2.64 -21.90 -0.29
C PRO A 62 -1.29 -21.35 0.20
N GLU A 63 -1.07 -20.04 0.06
CA GLU A 63 0.19 -19.34 0.39
C GLU A 63 -0.07 -18.19 1.38
N PRO A 64 -0.17 -18.47 2.70
CA PRO A 64 -0.50 -17.46 3.72
C PRO A 64 0.60 -16.42 3.94
N HIS A 65 1.81 -16.69 3.42
CA HIS A 65 2.95 -15.79 3.46
C HIS A 65 2.85 -14.69 2.37
N VAL A 66 1.89 -14.78 1.45
CA VAL A 66 1.63 -13.77 0.42
C VAL A 66 0.45 -12.92 0.87
N LEU A 67 0.72 -11.65 1.16
CA LEU A 67 -0.29 -10.67 1.54
C LEU A 67 -0.69 -9.82 0.34
N LEU A 68 -1.99 -9.72 0.08
CA LEU A 68 -2.54 -9.00 -1.07
C LEU A 68 -3.10 -7.63 -0.64
N PHE A 69 -2.51 -6.57 -1.18
CA PHE A 69 -2.91 -5.20 -0.89
C PHE A 69 -3.52 -4.52 -2.12
N ARG A 70 -4.48 -3.64 -1.87
CA ARG A 70 -5.01 -2.68 -2.84
C ARG A 70 -5.11 -1.29 -2.25
N ARG A 71 -4.98 -0.26 -3.06
CA ARG A 71 -5.25 1.15 -2.70
C ARG A 71 -5.98 1.85 -3.84
N LEU A 72 -6.76 2.89 -3.52
CA LEU A 72 -7.43 3.68 -4.56
C LEU A 72 -6.40 4.44 -5.37
N ARG A 73 -6.57 4.48 -6.70
CA ARG A 73 -5.73 5.27 -7.59
C ARG A 73 -5.83 6.75 -7.25
N THR A 74 -4.69 7.34 -6.90
CA THR A 74 -4.62 8.78 -6.60
C THR A 74 -4.56 9.61 -7.88
N ASP A 75 -4.05 9.04 -8.97
CA ASP A 75 -3.90 9.69 -10.28
C ASP A 75 -5.25 10.06 -10.93
N LEU A 76 -6.31 9.30 -10.67
CA LEU A 76 -7.68 9.62 -11.14
C LEU A 76 -8.35 10.73 -10.33
N LEU A 77 -7.85 11.02 -9.12
CA LEU A 77 -8.32 12.11 -8.27
C LEU A 77 -7.55 13.40 -8.52
N THR A 78 -6.32 13.32 -9.04
CA THR A 78 -5.51 14.50 -9.39
C THR A 78 -6.14 15.34 -10.51
N SER A 79 -7.01 14.77 -11.35
CA SER A 79 -7.76 15.54 -12.36
C SER A 79 -8.77 16.54 -11.78
N ARG A 80 -9.06 16.51 -10.47
CA ARG A 80 -9.92 17.50 -9.80
C ARG A 80 -9.19 18.49 -8.88
N CYS A 81 -7.86 18.42 -8.79
CA CYS A 81 -7.06 19.35 -7.96
C CYS A 81 -5.88 19.97 -8.71
N THR A 82 -6.04 20.30 -10.00
CA THR A 82 -5.15 21.20 -10.74
C THR A 82 -5.85 22.51 -11.13
N ILE A 83 -6.76 23.00 -10.27
CA ILE A 83 -7.24 24.40 -10.27
C ILE A 83 -7.13 24.93 -8.85
N SER A 84 -5.92 24.97 -8.29
CA SER A 84 -5.63 25.78 -7.08
C SER A 84 -4.13 26.01 -6.84
N GLN A 85 -3.27 25.98 -7.86
CA GLN A 85 -1.87 26.39 -7.72
C GLN A 85 -1.35 27.01 -9.03
N ARG A 86 -2.02 28.06 -9.54
CA ARG A 86 -1.48 28.96 -10.57
C ARG A 86 -1.91 30.41 -10.36
N GLU A 87 -1.91 30.86 -9.11
CA GLU A 87 -2.01 32.29 -8.81
C GLU A 87 -0.95 32.69 -7.78
N GLN A 88 0.32 32.49 -8.15
CA GLN A 88 1.45 33.27 -7.64
C GLN A 88 2.37 33.55 -8.83
N THR A 89 1.83 34.23 -9.83
CA THR A 89 2.62 34.90 -10.85
C THR A 89 3.12 36.21 -10.25
N VAL A 90 4.41 36.24 -9.94
CA VAL A 90 5.32 37.38 -10.12
C VAL A 90 4.68 38.78 -9.97
N VAL A 91 4.87 39.39 -8.79
CA VAL A 91 5.14 40.84 -8.74
C VAL A 91 6.41 41.03 -7.92
N ARG A 92 7.54 40.91 -8.61
CA ARG A 92 8.73 41.67 -8.27
C ARG A 92 8.62 42.97 -9.05
N CYS A 93 8.44 44.10 -8.37
CA CYS A 93 8.97 45.41 -8.76
C CYS A 93 8.73 46.45 -7.65
N ASN A 94 9.86 47.03 -7.23
CA ASN A 94 10.13 48.28 -6.51
C ASN A 94 9.40 48.60 -5.21
#